data_AF-E1QPU1-F1
#
_entry.id   AF-E1QPU1-F1
#
_cell.length_a   1.000
_cell.length_b   1.000
_cell.length_c   1.000
_cell.angle_alpha   90.00
_cell.angle_beta   90.00
_cell.angle_gamma   90.00
#
_symmetry.space_group_name_H-M   'P 1'
#
loop_
_entity.id
_entity.type
_entity.pdbx_description
1 polymer ?
#
loop_
_entity_poly.entity_id
_entity_poly.type
_entity_poly.pdbx_seq_one_letter_code
_entity_poly.pdbx_strand_id
1 'polypeptide(L)' 'MQSNKYELRRKSISITVKELYMLFMYGDHTYRLIIRRDDDCARLILVSDDYEEIESKCLDNVGLNTVMNFLRTALPH' A
#
# COMPACT_ATOMS: atom_id res chain seq x y z
N MET A 1 13.47 39.54 8.73
CA MET A 1 12.64 38.39 8.31
C MET A 1 13.31 37.13 8.84
N GLN A 2 12.75 36.50 9.88
CA GLN A 2 13.24 35.22 10.39
C GLN A 2 12.77 34.10 9.47
N SER A 3 13.73 33.37 8.90
CA SER A 3 13.47 32.16 8.12
C SER A 3 12.97 31.07 9.06
N ASN A 4 11.70 30.68 8.92
CA ASN A 4 11.13 29.54 9.63
C ASN A 4 11.75 28.25 9.08
N LYS A 5 12.88 27.85 9.65
CA LYS A 5 13.54 26.59 9.36
C LYS A 5 12.76 25.47 10.06
N TYR A 6 11.87 24.80 9.33
CA TYR A 6 11.23 23.58 9.84
C TYR A 6 12.29 22.51 10.03
N GLU A 7 12.76 22.33 11.28
CA GLU A 7 13.51 21.13 11.64
C GLU A 7 12.55 19.95 11.63
N LEU A 8 12.61 19.15 10.55
CA LEU A 8 11.98 17.83 10.49
C LEU A 8 12.64 16.92 11.53
N ARG A 9 12.19 17.01 12.79
CA ARG A 9 12.52 16.02 13.82
C ARG A 9 11.99 14.67 13.34
N ARG A 10 12.90 13.73 13.06
CA ARG A 10 12.57 12.35 12.68
C ARG A 10 11.88 11.63 13.84
N LYS A 11 10.58 11.86 14.03
CA LYS A 11 9.72 10.91 14.75
C LYS A 11 9.44 9.76 13.78
N SER A 12 9.65 8.53 14.20
CA SER A 12 9.16 7.36 13.47
C SER A 12 7.64 7.43 13.40
N ILE A 13 7.10 7.85 12.26
CA ILE A 13 5.66 7.88 12.03
C ILE A 13 5.25 6.45 11.66
N SER A 14 4.43 5.82 12.51
CA SER A 14 3.72 4.59 12.15
C SER A 14 2.40 4.99 11.47
N ILE A 15 2.28 4.69 10.19
CA ILE A 15 1.07 4.97 9.40
C ILE A 15 0.28 3.67 9.25
N THR A 16 -0.94 3.66 9.83
CA THR A 16 -1.95 2.64 9.54
C THR A 16 -2.82 3.11 8.40
N VAL A 17 -2.97 2.26 7.39
CA VAL A 17 -3.79 2.53 6.20
C VAL A 17 -5.17 1.92 6.44
N LYS A 18 -6.18 2.78 6.63
CA LYS A 18 -7.56 2.33 6.85
C LYS A 18 -8.20 1.84 5.57
N GLU A 19 -8.10 2.65 4.53
CA GLU A 19 -8.59 2.36 3.20
C GLU A 19 -7.52 2.74 2.18
N LEU A 20 -7.49 1.99 1.08
CA LEU A 20 -6.59 2.26 -0.02
C LEU A 20 -7.30 1.86 -1.31
N TYR A 21 -7.34 2.79 -2.24
CA TYR A 21 -7.64 2.54 -3.63
C TYR A 21 -6.57 3.27 -4.43
N MET A 22 -5.65 2.51 -5.01
CA MET A 22 -4.53 3.06 -5.77
C MET A 22 -4.57 2.45 -7.17
N LEU A 23 -4.60 3.32 -8.18
CA LEU A 23 -4.38 2.94 -9.57
C LEU A 23 -3.00 3.46 -9.96
N PHE A 24 -2.14 2.58 -10.47
CA PHE A 24 -0.78 2.94 -10.86
C PHE A 24 -0.31 2.10 -12.04
N MET A 25 0.73 2.57 -12.73
CA MET A 25 1.39 1.82 -13.80
C MET A 25 2.73 1.28 -13.31
N TYR A 26 3.07 0.07 -13.74
CA TYR A 26 4.40 -0.51 -13.54
C TYR A 26 4.79 -1.28 -14.81
N GLY A 27 5.87 -0.83 -15.46
CA GLY A 27 6.15 -1.22 -16.84
C GLY A 27 5.02 -0.75 -17.76
N ASP A 28 4.54 -1.66 -18.61
CA ASP A 28 3.44 -1.41 -19.56
C ASP A 28 2.06 -1.79 -18.99
N HIS A 29 2.00 -2.27 -17.75
CA HIS A 29 0.76 -2.76 -17.13
C HIS A 29 0.16 -1.74 -16.17
N THR A 30 -1.17 -1.67 -16.15
CA THR A 30 -1.93 -0.92 -15.15
C THR A 30 -2.38 -1.84 -14.02
N TYR A 31 -2.10 -1.43 -12.78
CA TYR A 31 -2.47 -2.16 -11.59
C TYR A 31 -3.41 -1.35 -10.70
N ARG A 32 -4.36 -2.06 -10.11
CA ARG A 32 -5.23 -1.57 -9.05
C ARG A 32 -4.90 -2.28 -7.75
N LEU A 33 -4.52 -1.51 -6.73
CA LEU A 33 -4.32 -2.00 -5.38
C LEU A 33 -5.48 -1.53 -4.49
N ILE A 34 -6.14 -2.48 -3.84
CA ILE A 34 -7.20 -2.22 -2.87
C ILE A 34 -6.93 -2.91 -1.54
N ILE A 35 -7.42 -2.31 -0.45
CA ILE A 35 -7.59 -3.01 0.83
C ILE A 35 -9.04 -3.49 0.92
N ARG A 36 -9.24 -4.80 0.98
CA ARG A 36 -10.54 -5.40 1.32
C ARG A 36 -10.53 -5.71 2.82
N ARG A 37 -11.61 -5.34 3.52
CA ARG A 37 -11.80 -5.67 4.94
C ARG A 37 -13.06 -6.53 5.06
N ASP A 38 -12.86 -7.75 5.53
CA ASP A 38 -13.92 -8.65 5.95
C ASP A 38 -14.04 -8.57 7.49
N ASP A 39 -15.06 -9.20 8.06
CA ASP A 39 -15.39 -9.04 9.49
C ASP A 39 -14.20 -9.33 10.43
N ASP A 40 -13.34 -10.29 10.08
CA ASP A 40 -12.23 -10.74 10.93
C ASP A 40 -10.83 -10.31 10.45
N CYS A 41 -10.67 -9.78 9.22
CA CYS A 41 -9.37 -9.29 8.77
C CYS A 41 -9.37 -8.42 7.52
N ALA A 42 -8.21 -7.78 7.28
CA ALA A 42 -7.89 -7.07 6.05
C ALA A 42 -7.02 -7.91 5.10
N ARG A 43 -7.23 -7.73 3.79
CA ARG A 43 -6.38 -8.26 2.72
C ARG A 43 -5.99 -7.14 1.77
N LEU A 44 -4.75 -7.18 1.29
CA LEU A 44 -4.31 -6.39 0.15
C LEU A 44 -4.57 -7.19 -1.12
N ILE A 45 -5.16 -6.54 -2.11
CA ILE A 45 -5.53 -7.17 -3.38
C ILE A 45 -4.95 -6.32 -4.49
N LEU A 46 -4.07 -6.92 -5.29
CA LEU A 46 -3.52 -6.32 -6.49
C LEU A 46 -4.18 -6.97 -7.70
N VAL A 47 -4.74 -6.15 -8.59
CA VAL A 47 -5.37 -6.59 -9.83
C VAL A 47 -4.66 -5.95 -11.02
N SER A 48 -4.17 -6.75 -11.96
CA SER A 48 -3.60 -6.26 -13.22
C SER A 48 -4.70 -5.98 -14.26
N ASP A 49 -4.32 -5.30 -15.35
CA ASP A 49 -5.18 -5.08 -16.52
C ASP A 49 -5.56 -6.37 -17.26
N ASP A 50 -4.72 -7.40 -17.15
CA ASP A 50 -5.00 -8.76 -17.62
C ASP A 50 -5.91 -9.56 -16.67
N TYR A 51 -6.48 -8.92 -15.64
CA TYR A 51 -7.35 -9.50 -14.61
C TYR A 51 -6.68 -10.58 -13.75
N GLU A 52 -5.34 -10.61 -13.66
CA GLU A 52 -4.66 -11.41 -12.67
C GLU A 52 -4.82 -10.77 -11.28
N GLU A 53 -5.23 -11.58 -10.30
CA GLU A 53 -5.46 -11.15 -8.93
C GLU A 53 -4.45 -11.81 -7.99
N ILE A 54 -3.72 -10.97 -7.25
CA ILE A 54 -2.79 -11.41 -6.21
C ILE A 54 -3.32 -10.87 -4.88
N GLU A 55 -3.61 -11.78 -3.95
CA GLU A 55 -4.07 -11.42 -2.61
C GLU A 55 -3.00 -11.68 -1.55
N SER A 56 -2.93 -10.81 -0.54
CA SER A 56 -2.15 -11.07 0.66
C SER A 56 -2.82 -12.10 1.56
N LYS A 57 -2.06 -12.65 2.52
CA LYS A 57 -2.64 -13.32 3.68
C LYS A 57 -3.55 -12.34 4.47
N CYS A 58 -4.39 -12.92 5.31
CA CYS A 58 -5.24 -12.21 6.28
C CYS A 58 -4.36 -11.40 7.26
N LEU A 59 -4.68 -10.13 7.44
CA LEU A 59 -3.92 -9.16 8.24
C LEU A 59 -4.83 -8.51 9.29
N ASP A 60 -4.39 -8.46 10.54
CA ASP A 60 -5.09 -7.73 11.60
C ASP A 60 -5.07 -6.20 11.34
N ASN A 61 -3.97 -5.72 10.77
CA ASN A 61 -3.75 -4.33 10.41
C ASN A 61 -2.93 -4.20 9.13
N VAL A 62 -3.22 -3.16 8.34
CA VAL A 62 -2.44 -2.77 7.17
C VAL A 62 -1.62 -1.52 7.50
N GLY A 63 -0.32 -1.70 7.75
CA GLY A 63 0.62 -0.59 7.83
C GLY A 63 1.14 -0.19 6.45
N LEU A 64 1.60 1.06 6.31
CA LEU A 64 2.21 1.51 5.04
C LEU A 64 3.39 0.62 4.61
N ASN A 65 4.22 0.17 5.56
CA ASN A 65 5.30 -0.77 5.26
C ASN A 65 4.78 -2.11 4.72
N THR A 66 3.65 -2.61 5.23
CA THR A 66 3.02 -3.83 4.72
C THR A 66 2.59 -3.66 3.28
N VAL A 67 1.99 -2.51 2.93
CA VAL A 67 1.63 -2.16 1.55
C VAL A 67 2.86 -2.15 0.64
N MET A 68 3.92 -1.46 1.05
CA MET A 68 5.14 -1.34 0.25
C MET A 68 5.83 -2.70 0.05
N ASN A 69 5.87 -3.54 1.09
CA ASN A 69 6.45 -4.88 1.00
C ASN A 69 5.61 -5.81 0.12
N PHE A 70 4.28 -5.72 0.20
CA PHE A 70 3.38 -6.46 -0.67
C PHE A 70 3.62 -6.12 -2.13
N LEU A 71 3.67 -4.83 -2.48
CA LEU A 71 3.96 -4.39 -3.86
C LEU A 71 5.32 -4.88 -4.36
N ARG A 72 6.36 -4.82 -3.53
CA ARG A 72 7.70 -5.34 -3.89
C ARG A 72 7.72 -6.85 -4.17
N THR A 73 6.80 -7.60 -3.59
CA THR A 73 6.72 -9.06 -3.73
C THR A 73 5.77 -9.45 -4.87
N ALA A 74 4.68 -8.70 -5.06
CA ALA A 74 3.63 -9.02 -6.00
C ALA A 74 3.93 -8.53 -7.43
N LEU A 75 4.66 -7.41 -7.58
CA LEU A 75 5.02 -6.93 -8.90
C LEU A 75 6.17 -7.78 -9.48
N PRO A 76 6.09 -8.19 -10.76
CA PRO A 76 7.20 -8.87 -11.42
C PRO A 76 8.44 -7.97 -11.45
N HIS A 77 9.62 -8.57 -11.36
CA HIS A 77 10.90 -7.86 -11.41
C HIS A 77 11.25 -7.33 -12.79
#